data_AF-A0A976K9I8-F1
#
_entry.id   AF-A0A976K9I8-F1
#
_cell.length_a   1.000
_cell.length_b   1.000
_cell.length_c   1.000
_cell.angle_alpha   90.00
_cell.angle_beta   90.00
_cell.angle_gamma   90.00
#
_symmetry.space_group_name_H-M   'P 1'
#
loop_
_entity.id
_entity.type
_entity.pdbx_description
1 polymer ?
#
loop_
_entity_poly.entity_id
_entity_poly.type
_entity_poly.pdbx_seq_one_letter_code
_entity_poly.pdbx_strand_id
1 'polypeptide(L)'
;MTFYVIAGFAWLFSLLVRAQLKSTYRKWGNVRNSAGITGGRAARTILDANAMRGVPVEATRGKLTDHYDPRSKTLRLSEGVYGVPSVAAMAIAAHEAGHAIQDRVDYRPLELRSALAPVANVALRFGIPAAIFGSLMDAPALVQIGLLGYVGALLLQFLTLPVEFNASKRAMLQLDRLQLLSGE
;
A
#
# COMPACT_ATOMS: atom_id res chain seq x y z
N MET A 1 -19.48 28.57 3.34
CA MET A 1 -18.43 28.69 4.38
C MET A 1 -18.12 27.35 5.06
N THR A 2 -19.10 26.65 5.63
CA THR A 2 -18.92 25.35 6.32
C THR A 2 -18.21 24.28 5.49
N PHE A 3 -18.55 24.16 4.20
CA PHE A 3 -17.90 23.23 3.27
C PHE A 3 -16.37 23.41 3.20
N TYR A 4 -15.91 24.65 3.04
CA TYR A 4 -14.48 24.97 2.93
C TYR A 4 -13.73 24.72 4.22
N VAL A 5 -14.38 24.92 5.39
CA VAL A 5 -13.78 24.62 6.69
C VAL A 5 -13.56 23.11 6.85
N ILE A 6 -14.56 22.29 6.50
CA ILE A 6 -14.45 20.82 6.56
C ILE A 6 -13.39 20.32 5.56
N ALA A 7 -13.40 20.83 4.33
CA ALA A 7 -12.41 20.47 3.31
C ALA A 7 -10.98 20.86 3.74
N GLY A 8 -10.81 22.05 4.32
CA GLY A 8 -9.54 22.52 4.86
C GLY A 8 -9.02 21.66 6.02
N PHE A 9 -9.90 21.27 6.95
CA PHE A 9 -9.56 20.37 8.04
C PHE A 9 -9.14 18.98 7.53
N ALA A 10 -9.91 18.39 6.62
CA ALA A 10 -9.59 17.09 6.02
C ALA A 10 -8.25 17.11 5.27
N TRP A 11 -7.96 18.21 4.57
CA TRP A 11 -6.68 18.40 3.89
C TRP A 11 -5.52 18.49 4.88
N LEU A 12 -5.66 19.31 5.94
CA LEU A 12 -4.63 19.45 6.98
C LEU A 12 -4.38 18.13 7.70
N PHE A 13 -5.44 17.41 8.07
CA PHE A 13 -5.33 16.08 8.68
C PHE A 13 -4.58 15.10 7.76
N SER A 14 -4.87 15.12 6.46
CA SER A 14 -4.18 14.28 5.48
C SER A 14 -2.68 14.58 5.40
N LEU A 15 -2.28 15.85 5.54
CA LEU A 15 -0.86 16.24 5.58
C LEU A 15 -0.17 15.72 6.84
N LEU A 16 -0.83 15.80 8.00
CA LEU A 16 -0.30 15.28 9.26
C LEU A 16 -0.06 13.76 9.18
N VAL A 17 -1.04 13.00 8.68
CA VAL A 17 -0.92 11.55 8.49
C VAL A 17 0.24 11.21 7.54
N ARG A 18 0.34 11.90 6.40
CA ARG A 18 1.46 11.72 5.45
C ARG A 18 2.82 12.01 6.08
N ALA A 19 2.92 13.09 6.88
CA ALA A 19 4.14 13.45 7.58
C ALA A 19 4.56 12.38 8.60
N GLN A 20 3.59 11.84 9.35
CA GLN A 20 3.82 10.77 10.32
C GLN A 20 4.31 9.49 9.63
N LEU A 21 3.65 9.04 8.56
CA LEU A 21 4.06 7.85 7.79
C LEU A 21 5.48 7.99 7.24
N LYS A 22 5.81 9.15 6.65
CA LYS A 22 7.15 9.45 6.15
C LYS A 22 8.19 9.44 7.28
N SER A 23 7.83 9.96 8.45
CA SER A 23 8.70 9.95 9.63
C SER A 23 8.98 8.53 10.12
N THR A 24 7.94 7.71 10.25
CA THR A 24 8.04 6.29 10.64
C THR A 24 8.89 5.51 9.66
N TYR A 25 8.64 5.64 8.35
CA TYR A 25 9.45 4.99 7.31
C TYR A 25 10.92 5.40 7.42
N ARG A 26 11.22 6.69 7.58
CA ARG A 26 12.60 7.17 7.74
C ARG A 26 13.26 6.62 9.00
N LYS A 27 12.55 6.59 10.13
CA LYS A 27 13.07 6.07 11.40
C LYS A 27 13.44 4.60 11.25
N TRP A 28 12.50 3.76 10.81
CA TRP A 28 12.71 2.31 10.71
C TRP A 28 13.49 1.86 9.48
N GLY A 29 13.62 2.73 8.47
CA GLY A 29 14.49 2.52 7.32
C GLY A 29 15.98 2.63 7.65
N ASN A 30 16.34 3.31 8.74
CA ASN A 30 17.71 3.45 9.22
C ASN A 30 18.11 2.42 10.27
N VAL A 31 17.14 1.67 10.83
CA VAL A 31 17.41 0.62 11.81
C VAL A 31 17.66 -0.68 11.06
N ARG A 32 18.83 -1.30 11.23
CA ARG A 32 19.13 -2.61 10.63
C ARG A 32 18.19 -3.67 11.19
N ASN A 33 17.73 -4.59 10.34
CA ASN A 33 16.97 -5.75 10.83
C ASN A 33 17.90 -6.77 11.49
N SER A 34 17.34 -7.57 12.40
CA SER A 34 18.08 -8.56 13.21
C SER A 34 18.77 -9.64 12.36
N ALA A 35 18.13 -10.08 11.29
CA ALA A 35 18.70 -11.07 10.37
C ALA A 35 19.79 -10.50 9.43
N GLY A 36 20.00 -9.18 9.42
CA GLY A 36 20.99 -8.52 8.56
C GLY A 36 20.76 -8.65 7.05
N ILE A 37 19.56 -9.04 6.60
CA ILE A 37 19.24 -9.31 5.20
C ILE A 37 18.48 -8.17 4.53
N THR A 38 18.64 -7.98 3.22
CA THR A 38 17.92 -6.95 2.47
C THR A 38 16.44 -7.31 2.28
N GLY A 39 15.59 -6.32 1.96
CA GLY A 39 14.19 -6.57 1.62
C GLY A 39 14.03 -7.53 0.45
N GLY A 40 14.84 -7.41 -0.60
CA GLY A 40 14.81 -8.36 -1.73
C GLY A 40 15.09 -9.81 -1.31
N ARG A 41 16.09 -10.00 -0.42
CA ARG A 41 16.38 -11.34 0.13
C ARG A 41 15.26 -11.83 1.03
N ALA A 42 14.67 -10.98 1.87
CA ALA A 42 13.53 -11.34 2.71
C ALA A 42 12.32 -11.80 1.87
N ALA A 43 11.95 -11.04 0.83
CA ALA A 43 10.88 -11.42 -0.10
C ALA A 43 11.16 -12.76 -0.78
N ARG A 44 12.38 -12.97 -1.31
CA ARG A 44 12.78 -14.22 -1.95
C ARG A 44 12.68 -15.41 -0.98
N THR A 45 13.20 -15.28 0.24
CA THR A 45 13.12 -16.32 1.27
C THR A 45 11.67 -16.69 1.58
N ILE A 46 10.79 -15.70 1.75
CA ILE A 46 9.37 -15.93 2.02
C ILE A 46 8.70 -16.67 0.84
N LEU A 47 8.91 -16.18 -0.38
CA LEU A 47 8.31 -16.79 -1.58
C LEU A 47 8.80 -18.24 -1.78
N ASP A 48 10.09 -18.52 -1.54
CA ASP A 48 10.66 -19.86 -1.66
C ASP A 48 10.08 -20.83 -0.63
N ALA A 49 9.90 -20.37 0.62
CA ALA A 49 9.26 -21.13 1.68
C ALA A 49 7.79 -21.49 1.38
N ASN A 50 7.14 -20.73 0.48
CA ASN A 50 5.75 -20.97 0.05
C ASN A 50 5.66 -21.62 -1.36
N ALA A 51 6.75 -22.22 -1.85
CA ALA A 51 6.83 -22.85 -3.16
C ALA A 51 6.48 -21.91 -4.35
N MET A 52 6.89 -20.64 -4.23
CA MET A 52 6.68 -19.57 -5.22
C MET A 52 7.98 -19.12 -5.90
N ARG A 53 8.86 -20.07 -6.24
CA ARG A 53 10.13 -19.82 -6.94
C ARG A 53 9.96 -19.09 -8.28
N GLY A 54 8.81 -19.28 -8.94
CA GLY A 54 8.49 -18.65 -10.23
C GLY A 54 8.06 -17.19 -10.16
N VAL A 55 7.89 -16.59 -8.97
CA VAL A 55 7.57 -15.17 -8.82
C VAL A 55 8.87 -14.36 -8.79
N PRO A 56 9.22 -13.58 -9.82
CA PRO A 56 10.40 -12.73 -9.80
C PRO A 56 10.30 -11.64 -8.73
N VAL A 57 11.46 -11.31 -8.15
CA VAL A 57 11.62 -10.19 -7.21
C VAL A 57 12.55 -9.19 -7.86
N GLU A 58 12.05 -7.99 -8.17
CA GLU A 58 12.74 -6.99 -8.98
C GLU A 58 12.90 -5.68 -8.22
N ALA A 59 14.00 -4.97 -8.49
CA ALA A 59 14.16 -3.59 -8.06
C ALA A 59 13.46 -2.65 -9.05
N THR A 60 12.68 -1.70 -8.53
CA THR A 60 12.08 -0.62 -9.30
C THR A 60 12.57 0.74 -8.82
N ARG A 61 12.66 1.69 -9.75
CA ARG A 61 13.04 3.06 -9.44
C ARG A 61 11.98 3.76 -8.58
N GLY A 62 12.43 4.75 -7.81
CA GLY A 62 11.56 5.58 -6.97
C GLY A 62 11.63 5.19 -5.50
N LYS A 63 10.66 5.69 -4.73
CA LYS A 63 10.54 5.48 -3.29
C LYS A 63 9.10 5.08 -2.99
N LEU A 64 8.90 4.06 -2.15
CA LEU A 64 7.56 3.58 -1.78
C LEU A 64 6.72 3.20 -3.02
N THR A 65 7.40 2.63 -4.02
CA THR A 65 6.81 2.08 -5.25
C THR A 65 6.70 0.56 -5.18
N ASP A 66 6.88 0.01 -3.98
CA ASP A 66 6.82 -1.41 -3.66
C ASP A 66 5.39 -1.94 -3.90
N HIS A 67 5.27 -3.01 -4.66
CA HIS A 67 4.00 -3.69 -4.90
C HIS A 67 4.21 -5.10 -5.47
N TYR A 68 3.32 -6.03 -5.12
CA TYR A 68 3.07 -7.22 -5.92
C TYR A 68 2.07 -6.93 -7.06
N ASP A 69 2.39 -7.37 -8.28
CA ASP A 69 1.52 -7.28 -9.44
C ASP A 69 0.93 -8.65 -9.79
N PRO A 70 -0.38 -8.89 -9.56
CA PRO A 70 -1.02 -10.18 -9.85
C PRO A 70 -1.12 -10.49 -11.35
N ARG A 71 -1.01 -9.49 -12.23
CA ARG A 71 -1.10 -9.69 -13.69
C ARG A 71 0.18 -10.26 -14.25
N SER A 72 1.32 -9.69 -13.85
CA SER A 72 2.65 -10.17 -14.25
C SER A 72 3.23 -11.21 -13.30
N LYS A 73 2.60 -11.42 -12.14
CA LYS A 73 3.07 -12.27 -11.03
C LYS A 73 4.49 -11.90 -10.60
N THR A 74 4.75 -10.59 -10.50
CA THR A 74 6.06 -10.02 -10.17
C THR A 74 5.96 -9.22 -8.87
N LEU A 75 6.93 -9.40 -7.98
CA LEU A 75 7.08 -8.59 -6.78
C LEU A 75 8.13 -7.51 -7.04
N ARG A 76 7.70 -6.24 -7.08
CA ARG A 76 8.59 -5.09 -7.32
C ARG A 76 8.84 -4.37 -6.01
N LEU A 77 10.10 -4.11 -5.71
CA LEU A 77 10.54 -3.37 -4.53
C LEU A 77 11.29 -2.13 -4.97
N SER A 78 11.03 -0.99 -4.34
CA SER A 78 11.80 0.22 -4.55
C SER A 78 13.27 -0.02 -4.18
N GLU A 79 14.21 0.64 -4.84
CA GLU A 79 15.66 0.45 -4.60
C GLU A 79 16.04 0.55 -3.11
N GLY A 80 15.40 1.48 -2.39
CA GLY A 80 15.59 1.68 -0.95
C GLY A 80 15.03 0.57 -0.04
N VAL A 81 14.26 -0.36 -0.60
CA VAL A 81 13.73 -1.55 0.07
C VAL A 81 14.44 -2.80 -0.43
N TYR A 82 14.61 -2.95 -1.74
CA TYR A 82 15.23 -4.11 -2.37
C TYR A 82 16.65 -4.37 -1.83
N GLY A 83 17.47 -3.32 -1.76
CA GLY A 83 18.90 -3.42 -1.45
C GLY A 83 19.30 -3.11 0.00
N VAL A 84 18.36 -2.76 0.87
CA VAL A 84 18.68 -2.24 2.21
C VAL A 84 18.32 -3.23 3.30
N PRO A 85 19.24 -3.57 4.23
CA PRO A 85 18.96 -4.50 5.32
C PRO A 85 18.37 -3.78 6.55
N SER A 86 17.21 -3.13 6.37
CA SER A 86 16.52 -2.40 7.44
C SER A 86 15.22 -3.07 7.89
N VAL A 87 14.71 -2.67 9.06
CA VAL A 87 13.42 -3.13 9.59
C VAL A 87 12.29 -2.74 8.65
N ALA A 88 12.25 -1.48 8.17
CA ALA A 88 11.23 -1.06 7.22
C ALA A 88 11.31 -1.83 5.89
N ALA A 89 12.53 -2.05 5.36
CA ALA A 89 12.70 -2.78 4.10
C ALA A 89 12.23 -4.23 4.20
N MET A 90 12.59 -4.93 5.29
CA MET A 90 12.12 -6.30 5.53
C MET A 90 10.60 -6.35 5.72
N ALA A 91 10.02 -5.43 6.48
CA ALA A 91 8.58 -5.38 6.73
C ALA A 91 7.78 -5.13 5.44
N ILE A 92 8.20 -4.17 4.61
CA ILE A 92 7.56 -3.88 3.32
C ILE A 92 7.68 -5.08 2.37
N ALA A 93 8.88 -5.65 2.24
CA ALA A 93 9.09 -6.82 1.39
C ALA A 93 8.25 -8.03 1.82
N ALA A 94 8.12 -8.26 3.13
CA ALA A 94 7.27 -9.31 3.67
C ALA A 94 5.78 -9.04 3.44
N HIS A 95 5.35 -7.78 3.54
CA HIS A 95 3.98 -7.36 3.24
C HIS A 95 3.62 -7.63 1.77
N GLU A 96 4.49 -7.26 0.83
CA GLU A 96 4.30 -7.53 -0.60
C GLU A 96 4.33 -9.04 -0.92
N ALA A 97 5.19 -9.80 -0.24
CA ALA A 97 5.14 -11.26 -0.33
C ALA A 97 3.81 -11.83 0.23
N GLY A 98 3.23 -11.15 1.23
CA GLY A 98 1.88 -11.43 1.73
C GLY A 98 0.81 -11.29 0.65
N HIS A 99 0.88 -10.25 -0.19
CA HIS A 99 0.00 -10.10 -1.36
C HIS A 99 0.22 -11.20 -2.40
N ALA A 100 1.48 -11.57 -2.67
CA ALA A 100 1.77 -12.70 -3.56
C ALA A 100 1.17 -14.01 -3.04
N ILE A 101 1.24 -14.27 -1.73
CA ILE A 101 0.62 -15.45 -1.10
C ILE A 101 -0.91 -15.38 -1.18
N GLN A 102 -1.52 -14.20 -1.00
CA GLN A 102 -2.96 -14.02 -1.18
C GLN A 102 -3.42 -14.37 -2.59
N ASP A 103 -2.68 -13.89 -3.60
CA ASP A 103 -2.92 -14.19 -5.00
C ASP A 103 -2.80 -15.70 -5.29
N ARG A 104 -1.77 -16.36 -4.74
CA ARG A 104 -1.59 -17.81 -4.90
C ARG A 104 -2.74 -18.64 -4.33
N VAL A 105 -3.41 -18.18 -3.28
CA VAL A 105 -4.51 -18.91 -2.61
C VAL A 105 -5.89 -18.42 -3.04
N ASP A 106 -5.97 -17.70 -4.16
CA ASP A 106 -7.21 -17.17 -4.73
C ASP A 106 -8.05 -16.39 -3.69
N TYR A 107 -7.39 -15.53 -2.92
CA TYR A 107 -8.05 -14.74 -1.88
C TYR A 107 -8.99 -13.70 -2.50
N ARG A 108 -10.26 -14.07 -2.68
CA ARG A 108 -11.31 -13.29 -3.37
C ARG A 108 -11.37 -11.78 -3.03
N PRO A 109 -11.17 -11.33 -1.78
CA PRO A 109 -11.14 -9.89 -1.49
C PRO A 109 -10.02 -9.12 -2.24
N LEU A 110 -8.90 -9.77 -2.58
CA LEU A 110 -7.83 -9.19 -3.39
C LEU A 110 -8.28 -8.94 -4.84
N GLU A 111 -9.06 -9.85 -5.42
CA GLU A 111 -9.63 -9.68 -6.77
C GLU A 111 -10.57 -8.47 -6.81
N LEU A 112 -11.46 -8.35 -5.82
CA LEU A 112 -12.39 -7.23 -5.70
C LEU A 112 -11.65 -5.89 -5.61
N ARG A 113 -10.62 -5.82 -4.75
CA ARG A 113 -9.74 -4.64 -4.66
C ARG A 113 -9.15 -4.30 -6.03
N SER A 114 -8.61 -5.29 -6.72
CA SER A 114 -7.90 -5.10 -8.00
C SER A 114 -8.85 -4.60 -9.10
N ALA A 115 -10.10 -5.06 -9.11
CA ALA A 115 -11.13 -4.60 -10.04
C ALA A 115 -11.59 -3.15 -9.75
N LEU A 116 -11.70 -2.78 -8.47
CA LEU A 116 -12.23 -1.47 -8.05
C LEU A 116 -11.19 -0.36 -7.98
N ALA A 117 -9.90 -0.71 -7.81
CA ALA A 117 -8.82 0.25 -7.64
C ALA A 117 -8.74 1.33 -8.73
N PRO A 118 -8.89 1.04 -10.04
CA PRO A 118 -8.84 2.09 -11.08
C PRO A 118 -9.94 3.14 -10.91
N VAL A 119 -11.17 2.70 -10.63
CA VAL A 119 -12.34 3.59 -10.47
C VAL A 119 -12.19 4.43 -9.20
N ALA A 120 -11.80 3.79 -8.09
CA ALA A 120 -11.56 4.49 -6.83
C ALA A 120 -10.44 5.54 -6.96
N ASN A 121 -9.35 5.23 -7.67
CA ASN A 121 -8.25 6.17 -7.88
C ASN A 121 -8.66 7.41 -8.69
N VAL A 122 -9.47 7.23 -9.73
CA VAL A 122 -10.02 8.36 -10.52
C VAL A 122 -10.88 9.24 -9.62
N ALA A 123 -11.80 8.64 -8.87
CA ALA A 123 -12.69 9.36 -7.98
C ALA A 123 -11.95 10.08 -6.83
N LEU A 124 -10.92 9.47 -6.23
CA LEU A 124 -10.09 10.12 -5.21
C LEU A 124 -9.26 11.28 -5.78
N ARG A 125 -8.70 11.11 -6.99
CA ARG A 125 -7.85 12.12 -7.63
C ARG A 125 -8.63 13.32 -8.12
N PHE A 126 -9.81 13.10 -8.70
CA PHE A 126 -10.58 14.15 -9.38
C PHE A 126 -11.84 14.59 -8.63
N GLY A 127 -12.34 13.82 -7.65
CA GLY A 127 -13.60 14.13 -6.97
C GLY A 127 -13.60 15.47 -6.26
N ILE A 128 -12.60 15.74 -5.41
CA ILE A 128 -12.49 17.04 -4.72
C ILE A 128 -12.19 18.19 -5.69
N PRO A 129 -11.22 18.09 -6.63
CA PRO A 129 -11.04 19.12 -7.66
C PRO A 129 -12.29 19.42 -8.48
N ALA A 130 -13.05 18.39 -8.87
CA ALA A 130 -14.31 18.54 -9.58
C ALA A 130 -15.36 19.25 -8.73
N ALA A 131 -15.43 18.94 -7.43
CA ALA A 131 -16.34 19.61 -6.51
C ALA A 131 -16.00 21.10 -6.32
N ILE A 132 -14.71 21.42 -6.21
CA ILE A 132 -14.26 22.81 -6.12
C ILE A 132 -14.56 23.55 -7.43
N PHE A 133 -14.22 22.97 -8.58
CA PHE A 133 -14.44 23.59 -9.88
C PHE A 133 -15.94 23.78 -10.19
N GLY A 134 -16.76 22.78 -9.86
CA GLY A 134 -18.22 22.88 -9.94
C GLY A 134 -18.77 23.99 -9.06
N SER A 135 -18.22 24.18 -7.86
CA SER A 135 -18.62 25.31 -7.01
C SER A 135 -18.21 26.66 -7.58
N LEU A 136 -17.10 26.77 -8.31
CA LEU A 136 -16.66 28.02 -8.95
C LEU A 136 -17.49 28.36 -10.19
N MET A 137 -18.00 27.35 -10.89
CA MET A 137 -18.84 27.50 -12.09
C MET A 137 -20.35 27.60 -11.79
N ASP A 138 -20.74 27.59 -10.51
CA ASP A 138 -22.15 27.49 -10.08
C ASP A 138 -22.88 26.27 -10.70
N ALA A 139 -22.16 25.14 -10.79
CA ALA A 139 -22.63 23.89 -11.38
C ALA A 139 -22.89 22.82 -10.30
N PRO A 140 -24.07 22.83 -9.64
CA PRO A 140 -24.34 21.96 -8.48
C PRO A 140 -24.28 20.46 -8.80
N ALA A 141 -24.62 20.06 -10.03
CA ALA A 141 -24.50 18.68 -10.48
C ALA A 141 -23.03 18.18 -10.45
N LEU A 142 -22.09 19.03 -10.87
CA LEU A 142 -20.66 18.68 -10.86
C LEU A 142 -20.12 18.58 -9.42
N VAL A 143 -20.62 19.43 -8.52
CA VAL A 143 -20.33 19.36 -7.08
C VAL A 143 -20.78 18.03 -6.49
N GLN A 144 -22.02 17.63 -6.77
CA GLN A 144 -22.58 16.37 -6.27
C GLN A 144 -21.83 15.16 -6.82
N ILE A 145 -21.56 15.11 -8.12
CA ILE A 145 -20.81 14.01 -8.74
C ILE A 145 -19.41 13.90 -8.13
N GLY A 146 -18.71 15.02 -7.98
CA GLY A 146 -17.37 15.05 -7.39
C GLY A 146 -17.34 14.53 -5.95
N LEU A 147 -18.30 14.99 -5.12
CA LEU A 147 -18.39 14.57 -3.72
C LEU A 147 -18.84 13.12 -3.56
N LEU A 148 -19.89 12.70 -4.25
CA LEU A 148 -20.39 11.32 -4.20
C LEU A 148 -19.33 10.34 -4.70
N GLY A 149 -18.64 10.69 -5.79
CA GLY A 149 -17.51 9.91 -6.29
C GLY A 149 -16.42 9.77 -5.23
N TYR A 150 -15.99 10.88 -4.63
CA TYR A 150 -14.93 10.88 -3.62
C TYR A 150 -15.32 10.07 -2.37
N VAL A 151 -16.52 10.28 -1.82
CA VAL A 151 -17.03 9.53 -0.65
C VAL A 151 -17.19 8.05 -0.99
N GLY A 152 -17.73 7.72 -2.16
CA GLY A 152 -17.84 6.35 -2.64
C GLY A 152 -16.48 5.67 -2.71
N ALA A 153 -15.46 6.34 -3.25
CA ALA A 153 -14.10 5.80 -3.30
C ALA A 153 -13.46 5.63 -1.91
N LEU A 154 -13.73 6.53 -0.96
CA LEU A 154 -13.32 6.35 0.44
C LEU A 154 -13.98 5.11 1.06
N LEU A 155 -15.27 4.88 0.83
CA LEU A 155 -15.96 3.67 1.29
C LEU A 155 -15.36 2.41 0.68
N LEU A 156 -15.01 2.45 -0.61
CA LEU A 156 -14.29 1.34 -1.25
C LEU A 156 -12.94 1.09 -0.60
N GLN A 157 -12.22 2.13 -0.16
CA GLN A 157 -10.97 1.94 0.58
C GLN A 157 -11.21 1.13 1.85
N PHE A 158 -12.25 1.44 2.65
CA PHE A 158 -12.61 0.65 3.83
C PHE A 158 -12.93 -0.80 3.50
N LEU A 159 -13.62 -1.06 2.39
CA LEU A 159 -13.94 -2.41 1.94
C LEU A 159 -12.70 -3.23 1.58
N THR A 160 -11.63 -2.57 1.12
CA THR A 160 -10.36 -3.21 0.75
C THR A 160 -9.36 -3.35 1.90
N LEU A 161 -9.57 -2.66 3.03
CA LEU A 161 -8.71 -2.76 4.22
C LEU A 161 -8.49 -4.19 4.75
N PRO A 162 -9.50 -5.10 4.74
CA PRO A 162 -9.28 -6.48 5.15
C PRO A 162 -8.20 -7.21 4.34
N VAL A 163 -7.96 -6.81 3.08
CA VAL A 163 -6.88 -7.35 2.23
C VAL A 163 -5.52 -6.98 2.82
N GLU A 164 -5.35 -5.71 3.19
CA GLU A 164 -4.10 -5.17 3.75
C GLU A 164 -3.76 -5.79 5.11
N PHE A 165 -4.77 -5.94 5.98
CA PHE A 165 -4.59 -6.58 7.28
C PHE A 165 -4.26 -8.06 7.13
N ASN A 166 -4.88 -8.75 6.18
CA ASN A 166 -4.58 -10.15 5.90
C ASN A 166 -3.16 -10.33 5.34
N ALA A 167 -2.71 -9.44 4.44
CA ALA A 167 -1.34 -9.45 3.91
C ALA A 167 -0.33 -9.22 5.03
N SER A 168 -0.56 -8.22 5.89
CA SER A 168 0.29 -7.92 7.05
C SER A 168 0.34 -9.07 8.06
N LYS A 169 -0.80 -9.74 8.32
CA LYS A 169 -0.85 -10.93 9.18
C LYS A 169 0.00 -12.07 8.60
N ARG A 170 -0.09 -12.32 7.29
CA ARG A 170 0.74 -13.33 6.61
C ARG A 170 2.21 -12.96 6.66
N ALA A 171 2.55 -11.70 6.39
CA ALA A 171 3.92 -11.20 6.47
C ALA A 171 4.55 -11.49 7.84
N MET A 172 3.85 -11.13 8.93
CA MET A 172 4.32 -11.37 10.29
C MET A 172 4.53 -12.87 10.56
N LEU A 173 3.56 -13.71 10.19
CA LEU A 173 3.66 -15.16 10.37
C LEU A 173 4.83 -15.77 9.59
N GLN A 174 5.13 -15.26 8.40
CA GLN A 174 6.25 -15.75 7.59
C GLN A 174 7.59 -15.31 8.18
N LEU A 175 7.72 -14.05 8.60
CA LEU A 175 8.94 -13.55 9.24
C LEU A 175 9.24 -14.30 10.55
N ASP A 176 8.22 -14.60 11.35
CA ASP A 176 8.34 -15.38 12.59
C ASP A 176 8.75 -16.84 12.32
N ARG A 177 8.03 -17.54 11.42
CA ARG A 177 8.34 -18.94 11.05
C ARG A 177 9.73 -19.12 10.46
N LEU A 178 10.23 -18.11 9.75
CA LEU A 178 11.56 -18.10 9.14
C LEU A 178 12.64 -17.57 10.10
N GLN A 179 12.29 -17.27 11.35
CA GLN A 179 13.20 -16.75 12.37
C GLN A 179 13.93 -15.46 11.93
N LEU A 180 13.26 -14.64 11.11
CA LEU A 180 13.80 -13.37 10.61
C LEU A 180 13.59 -12.21 11.58
N LEU A 181 12.75 -12.40 12.61
CA LEU A 181 12.49 -11.41 13.66
C LEU A 181 13.42 -11.59 14.86
N SER A 182 13.85 -12.82 15.15
CA SER A 182 14.76 -13.15 16.24
C SER A 182 16.18 -12.75 15.88
N GLY A 183 16.63 -11.60 16.38
CA GLY A 183 18.04 -11.41 16.69
C GLY A 183 18.28 -12.01 18.06
N GLU A 184 19.38 -12.75 18.22
CA GLU A 184 19.92 -13.07 19.55
C GLU A 184 20.17 -11.79 20.36
#